data_AF-A0A7S2FAI1-F1
#
_entry.id   AF-A0A7S2FAI1-F1
#
_cell.length_a   1.000
_cell.length_b   1.000
_cell.length_c   1.000
_cell.angle_alpha   90.00
_cell.angle_beta   90.00
_cell.angle_gamma   90.00
#
_symmetry.space_group_name_H-M   'P 1'
#
loop_
_entity.id
_entity.type
_entity.pdbx_description
1 polymer ?
#
loop_
_entity_poly.entity_id
_entity_poly.type
_entity_poly.pdbx_seq_one_letter_code
_entity_poly.pdbx_strand_id
1 'polypeptide(L)'
;AVDFNACVQLSFDQMIRVFRDTITGVIQLGDVQEAKGKKYWTGTKRKPNPLEYSADNPMCMEYLYTTSNLYAAVFGIQLKRDRAEFEATVRGLNLTAPEYDA
;
A
#
# COMPACT_ATOMS: atom_id res chain seq x y z
N ALA A 1 -15.76 13.41 12.38
CA ALA A 1 -16.45 12.14 12.05
C ALA A 1 -15.63 11.46 10.97
N VAL A 2 -15.44 10.14 11.05
CA VAL A 2 -14.76 9.40 9.98
C VAL A 2 -15.70 9.37 8.77
N ASP A 3 -15.22 9.82 7.62
CA ASP A 3 -15.93 9.75 6.35
C ASP A 3 -15.28 8.72 5.42
N PHE A 4 -15.88 8.50 4.24
CA PHE A 4 -15.34 7.50 3.31
C PHE A 4 -13.96 7.88 2.77
N ASN A 5 -13.65 9.18 2.67
CA ASN A 5 -12.32 9.64 2.23
C ASN A 5 -11.25 9.25 3.26
N ALA A 6 -11.56 9.35 4.55
CA ALA A 6 -10.69 8.83 5.60
C ALA A 6 -10.46 7.31 5.48
N CYS A 7 -11.48 6.53 5.08
CA CYS A 7 -11.30 5.10 4.80
C CYS A 7 -10.36 4.83 3.61
N VAL A 8 -10.41 5.68 2.57
CA VAL A 8 -9.47 5.60 1.43
C VAL A 8 -8.06 5.92 1.88
N GLN A 9 -7.86 6.97 2.68
CA GLN A 9 -6.55 7.32 3.22
C GLN A 9 -5.97 6.19 4.08
N LEU A 10 -6.76 5.61 5.00
CA LEU A 10 -6.34 4.48 5.82
C LEU A 10 -5.92 3.27 4.98
N SER A 11 -6.66 2.99 3.90
CA SER A 11 -6.33 1.91 2.97
C SER A 11 -5.02 2.17 2.23
N PHE A 12 -4.80 3.42 1.82
CA PHE A 12 -3.57 3.84 1.17
C PHE A 12 -2.37 3.73 2.11
N ASP A 13 -2.47 4.26 3.33
CA ASP A 13 -1.41 4.20 4.33
C ASP A 13 -1.04 2.75 4.63
N GLN A 14 -2.04 1.87 4.75
CA GLN A 14 -1.83 0.44 4.97
C GLN A 14 -1.12 -0.23 3.77
N MET A 15 -1.50 0.12 2.54
CA MET A 15 -0.86 -0.40 1.32
C MET A 15 0.63 -0.01 1.28
N ILE A 16 0.94 1.27 1.51
CA ILE A 16 2.33 1.77 1.54
C ILE A 16 3.11 1.06 2.65
N ARG A 17 2.56 0.99 3.85
CA ARG A 17 3.21 0.34 5.00
C ARG A 17 3.58 -1.12 4.73
N VAL A 18 2.64 -1.90 4.20
CA VAL A 18 2.83 -3.36 4.04
C VAL A 18 3.64 -3.70 2.81
N PHE A 19 3.31 -3.10 1.66
CA PHE A 19 3.87 -3.53 0.37
C PHE A 19 5.06 -2.70 -0.09
N ARG A 20 5.28 -1.51 0.48
CA ARG A 20 6.49 -0.72 0.24
C ARG A 20 7.41 -0.71 1.45
N ASP A 21 6.98 -0.16 2.58
CA ASP A 21 7.89 0.18 3.68
C ASP A 21 8.48 -1.08 4.33
N THR A 22 7.62 -2.04 4.67
CA THR A 22 8.05 -3.32 5.24
C THR A 22 8.99 -4.07 4.28
N ILE A 23 8.68 -4.05 2.98
CA ILE A 23 9.52 -4.69 1.96
C ILE A 23 10.87 -3.98 1.81
N THR A 24 10.88 -2.66 1.86
CA THR A 24 12.09 -1.83 1.80
C THR A 24 12.99 -2.11 2.99
N GLY A 25 12.45 -2.17 4.21
CA GLY A 25 13.22 -2.52 5.40
C GLY A 25 13.82 -3.92 5.31
N VAL A 26 13.07 -4.90 4.81
CA VAL A 26 13.59 -6.28 4.60
C VAL A 26 14.73 -6.30 3.56
N ILE A 27 14.64 -5.48 2.50
CA ILE A 27 15.70 -5.32 1.51
C ILE A 27 16.96 -4.74 2.16
N GLN A 28 16.83 -3.65 2.91
CA GLN A 28 17.97 -3.02 3.59
C GLN A 28 18.66 -3.99 4.55
N LEU A 29 17.90 -4.74 5.35
CA LEU A 29 18.44 -5.76 6.25
C LEU A 29 19.23 -6.84 5.50
N GLY A 30 18.70 -7.31 4.36
CA GLY A 30 19.37 -8.30 3.53
C GLY A 30 20.65 -7.77 2.89
N ASP A 31 20.59 -6.55 2.36
CA ASP A 31 21.73 -5.90 1.71
C ASP A 31 22.88 -5.63 2.70
N VAL A 32 22.56 -5.30 3.97
CA VAL A 32 23.55 -5.24 5.06
C VAL A 32 24.25 -6.58 5.30
N GLN A 33 23.56 -7.72 5.12
CA GLN A 33 24.20 -9.04 5.26
C GLN A 33 25.10 -9.38 4.06
N GLU A 34 24.65 -9.06 2.84
CA GLU A 34 25.45 -9.23 1.62
C GLU A 34 26.74 -8.38 1.68
N ALA A 35 26.64 -7.13 2.16
CA ALA A 35 27.80 -6.26 2.38
C ALA A 35 28.81 -6.82 3.39
N LYS A 36 28.36 -7.68 4.33
CA LYS A 36 29.21 -8.42 5.28
C LYS A 36 29.75 -9.74 4.71
N GLY A 37 29.54 -10.00 3.42
CA GLY A 37 29.99 -11.21 2.72
C GLY A 37 29.10 -12.44 2.92
N LYS A 38 27.91 -12.28 3.53
CA LYS A 38 26.95 -13.38 3.71
C LYS A 38 25.92 -13.37 2.58
N LYS A 39 25.83 -14.49 1.86
CA LYS A 39 24.81 -14.72 0.82
C LYS A 39 23.40 -14.82 1.44
N TYR A 40 22.71 -13.70 1.54
CA TYR A 40 21.37 -13.57 2.11
C TYR A 40 20.26 -13.90 1.11
N TRP A 41 20.37 -13.41 -0.13
CA TRP A 41 19.38 -13.60 -1.20
C TRP A 41 19.71 -14.80 -2.08
N THR A 42 19.83 -15.99 -1.48
CA THR A 42 20.21 -17.22 -2.21
C THR A 42 19.32 -18.41 -1.88
N GLY A 43 19.37 -19.43 -2.75
CA GLY A 43 18.55 -20.63 -2.63
C GLY A 43 17.07 -20.32 -2.76
N THR A 44 16.32 -20.52 -1.67
CA THR A 44 14.87 -20.28 -1.61
C THR A 44 14.50 -18.82 -1.31
N LYS A 45 15.47 -17.97 -0.93
CA LYS A 45 15.23 -16.55 -0.63
C LYS A 45 15.42 -15.69 -1.87
N ARG A 46 14.32 -15.16 -2.40
CA ARG A 46 14.31 -14.21 -3.53
C ARG A 46 14.17 -12.78 -3.00
N LYS A 47 15.03 -11.87 -3.47
CA LYS A 47 14.94 -10.45 -3.13
C LYS A 47 13.60 -9.89 -3.67
N PRO A 48 12.74 -9.31 -2.82
CA PRO A 48 11.48 -8.73 -3.26
C PRO A 48 11.70 -7.35 -3.91
N ASN A 49 10.64 -6.82 -4.53
CA ASN A 49 10.59 -5.44 -5.01
C ASN A 49 9.51 -4.68 -4.22
N PRO A 50 9.79 -3.49 -3.68
CA PRO A 50 8.77 -2.66 -3.03
C PRO A 50 7.69 -2.24 -4.04
N LEU A 51 6.45 -2.08 -3.57
CA LEU A 51 5.37 -1.57 -4.40
C LEU A 51 5.55 -0.07 -4.69
N GLU A 52 5.56 0.29 -5.97
CA GLU A 52 5.39 1.65 -6.43
C GLU A 52 3.90 1.93 -6.67
N TYR A 53 3.32 2.82 -5.88
CA TYR A 53 1.90 3.17 -6.02
C TYR A 53 1.67 3.96 -7.29
N SER A 54 0.59 3.62 -7.99
CA SER A 54 0.01 4.43 -9.05
C SER A 54 -1.51 4.27 -9.05
N ALA A 55 -2.23 5.38 -9.23
CA ALA A 55 -3.69 5.37 -9.41
C ALA A 55 -4.10 4.73 -10.76
N ASP A 56 -3.18 4.57 -11.69
CA ASP A 56 -3.40 3.89 -12.98
C ASP A 56 -3.10 2.39 -12.90
N ASN A 57 -2.54 1.91 -11.78
CA ASN A 57 -2.33 0.49 -11.56
C ASN A 57 -3.64 -0.16 -11.09
N PRO A 58 -4.24 -1.07 -11.87
CA PRO A 58 -5.54 -1.66 -11.53
C PRO A 58 -5.49 -2.48 -10.23
N MET A 59 -4.35 -3.08 -9.87
CA MET A 59 -4.20 -3.82 -8.62
C MET A 59 -4.17 -2.89 -7.40
N CYS A 60 -3.53 -1.73 -7.53
CA CYS A 60 -3.54 -0.71 -6.47
C CYS A 60 -4.97 -0.19 -6.27
N MET A 61 -5.68 0.11 -7.37
CA MET A 61 -7.06 0.58 -7.31
C MET A 61 -8.01 -0.46 -6.70
N GLU A 62 -7.87 -1.74 -7.07
CA GLU A 62 -8.68 -2.82 -6.48
C GLU A 62 -8.41 -3.01 -4.98
N TYR A 63 -7.14 -2.93 -4.57
CA TYR A 63 -6.76 -2.98 -3.17
C TYR A 63 -7.40 -1.84 -2.37
N LEU A 64 -7.33 -0.61 -2.90
CA LEU A 64 -7.97 0.55 -2.27
C LEU A 64 -9.49 0.36 -2.21
N TYR A 65 -10.14 -0.08 -3.29
CA TYR A 65 -11.60 -0.26 -3.34
C TYR A 65 -12.10 -1.25 -2.29
N THR A 66 -11.46 -2.42 -2.23
CA THR A 66 -11.82 -3.48 -1.30
C THR A 66 -11.54 -3.08 0.15
N THR A 67 -10.33 -2.60 0.43
CA THR A 67 -9.90 -2.22 1.79
C THR A 67 -10.68 -1.03 2.34
N SER A 68 -10.98 -0.03 1.50
CA SER A 68 -11.75 1.15 1.93
C SER A 68 -13.16 0.77 2.32
N ASN A 69 -13.78 -0.15 1.57
CA ASN A 69 -15.09 -0.68 1.91
C ASN A 69 -15.06 -1.54 3.19
N LEU A 70 -13.98 -2.26 3.45
CA LEU A 70 -13.80 -2.96 4.73
C LEU A 70 -13.71 -1.98 5.90
N TYR A 71 -12.93 -0.90 5.79
CA TYR A 71 -12.89 0.15 6.81
C TYR A 71 -14.24 0.84 6.97
N ALA A 72 -14.94 1.15 5.87
CA ALA A 72 -16.27 1.73 5.93
C ALA A 72 -17.25 0.83 6.69
N ALA A 73 -17.21 -0.50 6.47
CA ALA A 73 -18.02 -1.45 7.21
C ALA A 73 -17.69 -1.44 8.72
N VAL A 74 -16.41 -1.37 9.09
CA VAL A 74 -15.96 -1.28 10.50
C VAL A 74 -16.50 -0.03 11.19
N PHE A 75 -16.52 1.11 10.50
CA PHE A 75 -16.97 2.38 11.06
C PHE A 75 -18.47 2.65 10.86
N GLY A 76 -19.22 1.73 10.25
CA GLY A 76 -20.65 1.92 9.96
C GLY A 76 -20.94 2.98 8.90
N ILE A 77 -20.00 3.23 7.99
CA ILE A 77 -20.11 4.17 6.88
C ILE A 77 -20.71 3.46 5.66
N GLN A 78 -21.50 4.19 4.88
CA GLN A 78 -22.08 3.68 3.62
C GLN A 78 -20.96 3.22 2.65
N LEU A 79 -21.06 1.98 2.20
CA LEU A 79 -20.14 1.39 1.24
C LEU A 79 -20.27 2.04 -0.15
N LYS A 80 -19.15 2.17 -0.87
CA LYS A 80 -19.13 2.55 -2.29
C LYS A 80 -19.20 1.30 -3.15
N ARG A 81 -20.22 1.23 -4.02
CA ARG A 81 -20.44 0.13 -4.97
C ARG A 81 -20.14 0.51 -6.42
N ASP A 82 -20.26 1.80 -6.74
CA ASP A 82 -19.90 2.32 -8.05
C ASP A 82 -18.37 2.46 -8.13
N ARG A 83 -17.78 1.70 -9.05
CA ARG A 83 -16.32 1.69 -9.26
C ARG A 83 -15.83 2.97 -9.90
N ALA A 84 -16.58 3.56 -10.83
CA ALA A 84 -16.20 4.80 -11.48
C ALA A 84 -16.23 5.98 -10.50
N GLU A 85 -17.24 6.02 -9.62
CA GLU A 85 -17.31 7.02 -8.55
C GLU A 85 -16.14 6.86 -7.55
N PHE A 86 -15.81 5.61 -7.20
CA PHE A 86 -14.68 5.32 -6.33
C PHE A 86 -13.35 5.77 -6.94
N GLU A 87 -13.10 5.42 -8.21
CA GLU A 87 -11.89 5.82 -8.92
C GLU A 87 -11.75 7.34 -9.02
N ALA A 88 -12.85 8.05 -9.30
CA ALA A 88 -12.87 9.50 -9.30
C ALA A 88 -12.52 10.08 -7.90
N THR A 89 -13.03 9.45 -6.83
CA THR A 89 -12.71 9.83 -5.45
C THR A 89 -11.22 9.66 -5.16
N VAL A 90 -10.65 8.49 -5.46
CA VAL A 90 -9.22 8.21 -5.24
C VAL A 90 -8.34 9.21 -6.01
N ARG A 91 -8.67 9.48 -7.28
CA ARG A 91 -7.92 10.46 -8.10
C ARG A 91 -8.05 11.88 -7.54
N GLY A 92 -9.23 12.27 -7.06
CA GLY A 92 -9.45 13.57 -6.43
C GLY A 92 -8.65 13.79 -5.14
N LEU A 93 -8.33 12.72 -4.42
CA LEU A 93 -7.52 12.79 -3.19
C LEU A 93 -6.03 13.03 -3.45
N ASN A 94 -5.54 12.88 -4.69
CA ASN A 94 -4.14 13.07 -5.07
C ASN A 94 -3.15 12.37 -4.11
N LEU A 95 -3.43 11.10 -3.82
CA LEU A 95 -2.66 10.32 -2.85
C LEU A 95 -1.19 10.26 -3.25
N THR A 96 -0.33 10.76 -2.37
CA THR A 96 1.11 10.69 -2.51
C THR A 96 1.66 10.02 -1.27
N ALA A 97 2.54 9.05 -1.50
CA ALA A 97 3.16 8.36 -0.39
C ALA A 97 4.34 9.21 0.11
N PRO A 98 4.49 9.35 1.43
CA PRO A 98 5.62 10.07 1.99
C PRO A 98 6.95 9.38 1.65
N GLU A 99 8.04 10.10 1.90
CA GLU A 99 9.38 9.50 1.89
C GLU A 99 9.45 8.36 2.92
N TYR A 100 10.18 7.30 2.57
CA TYR A 100 10.39 6.17 3.46
C TYR A 100 11.30 6.59 4.62
N ASP A 101 10.80 6.47 5.85
CA ASP A 101 11.57 6.63 7.08
C ASP A 101 11.94 5.26 7.63
N ALA A 102 13.25 5.03 7.82
CA ALA A 102 13.85 3.70 8.01
C ALA A 102 13.91 3.26 9.47
#